data_AF-A0A814W4S5-F1
#
_entry.id   AF-A0A814W4S5-F1
#
_cell.length_a   1.000
_cell.length_b   1.000
_cell.length_c   1.000
_cell.angle_alpha   90.00
_cell.angle_beta   90.00
_cell.angle_gamma   90.00
#
_symmetry.space_group_name_H-M   'P 1'
#
loop_
_entity.id
_entity.type
_entity.pdbx_description
1 polymer ?
#
loop_
_entity_poly.entity_id
_entity_poly.type
_entity_poly.pdbx_seq_one_letter_code
_entity_poly.pdbx_strand_id
1 'polypeptide(L)'
;MVYTETKPRGPISAMNSTPGPVYLLPGLVGSGFHDPRSVHTKQPAYSFGLRHGKYKDDSSPGPCYYPNSKILRNGKDGTPHYSLYARRGDLKGDRNPGKNKTRQKEEY
;
A
#
# COMPACT_ATOMS: atom_id res chain seq x y z
N MET A 1 -5.85 28.21 69.94
CA MET A 1 -7.01 27.53 69.34
C MET A 1 -6.55 26.89 68.05
N VAL A 2 -6.63 25.56 67.93
CA VAL A 2 -6.25 24.84 66.71
C VAL A 2 -7.52 24.64 65.90
N TYR A 3 -7.54 25.16 64.66
CA TYR A 3 -8.67 24.96 63.76
C TYR A 3 -8.69 23.52 63.25
N THR A 4 -9.84 22.87 63.35
CA THR A 4 -10.06 21.55 62.73
C THR A 4 -10.65 21.74 61.35
N GLU A 5 -9.94 21.26 60.32
CA GLU A 5 -10.43 21.31 58.95
C GLU A 5 -11.71 20.47 58.77
N THR A 6 -12.70 21.05 58.10
CA THR A 6 -13.94 20.36 57.77
C THR A 6 -13.69 19.35 56.65
N LYS A 7 -13.87 18.06 56.95
CA LYS A 7 -13.79 16.99 55.94
C LYS A 7 -15.08 16.92 55.12
N PRO A 8 -15.00 16.94 53.78
CA PRO A 8 -16.19 16.83 52.95
C PRO A 8 -16.82 15.44 53.10
N ARG A 9 -18.16 15.39 53.08
CA ARG A 9 -18.94 14.14 53.24
C ARG A 9 -19.03 13.30 51.97
N GLY A 10 -18.42 13.78 50.88
CA GLY A 10 -18.44 13.18 49.56
C GLY A 10 -17.61 14.04 48.59
N PRO A 11 -17.53 13.64 47.31
CA PRO A 11 -16.79 14.39 46.30
C PRO A 11 -17.38 15.80 46.14
N ILE A 12 -16.52 16.82 46.22
CA ILE A 12 -16.87 18.21 45.94
C ILE A 12 -16.45 18.56 44.51
N SER A 13 -17.18 19.48 43.86
CA SER A 13 -16.95 19.78 42.43
C SER A 13 -15.50 20.18 42.11
N ALA A 14 -14.83 20.85 43.05
CA ALA A 14 -13.41 21.25 42.94
C ALA A 14 -12.41 20.07 42.83
N MET A 15 -12.84 18.84 43.14
CA MET A 15 -12.02 17.63 42.97
C MET A 15 -12.02 17.10 41.54
N ASN A 16 -12.91 17.59 40.67
CA ASN A 16 -13.01 17.15 39.28
C ASN A 16 -12.22 18.08 38.37
N SER A 17 -11.39 17.50 37.51
CA SER A 17 -10.48 18.23 36.61
C SER A 17 -11.18 18.78 35.36
N THR A 18 -12.39 18.35 35.05
CA THR A 18 -13.17 18.83 33.90
C THR A 18 -14.52 19.39 34.36
N PRO A 19 -15.06 20.40 33.66
CA PRO A 19 -16.39 20.97 33.96
C PRO A 19 -17.55 20.02 33.62
N GLY A 20 -17.24 18.79 33.20
CA GLY A 20 -18.21 17.79 32.78
C GLY A 20 -18.88 17.08 33.96
N PRO A 21 -19.95 16.33 33.69
CA PRO A 21 -20.57 15.48 34.69
C PRO A 21 -19.54 14.51 35.28
N VAL A 22 -19.56 14.35 36.60
CA VAL A 22 -18.66 13.44 37.35
C VAL A 22 -18.89 11.98 36.98
N TYR A 23 -20.08 11.67 36.44
CA TYR A 23 -20.47 10.34 36.03
C TYR A 23 -20.40 10.20 34.50
N LEU A 24 -19.88 9.05 34.06
CA LEU A 24 -19.84 8.68 32.66
C LEU A 24 -21.27 8.36 32.20
N LEU A 25 -21.80 9.16 31.26
CA LEU A 25 -23.08 8.86 30.62
C LEU A 25 -22.92 7.64 29.71
N PRO A 26 -23.90 6.71 29.68
CA PRO A 26 -23.84 5.60 28.75
C PRO A 26 -23.77 6.10 27.29
N GLY A 27 -23.05 5.38 26.45
CA GLY A 27 -22.92 5.75 25.04
C GLY A 27 -24.20 5.48 24.27
N LEU A 28 -24.33 6.10 23.09
CA LEU A 28 -25.36 5.76 22.10
C LEU A 28 -24.86 4.77 21.04
N VAL A 29 -23.59 4.34 21.12
CA VAL A 29 -22.92 3.51 20.12
C VAL A 29 -22.49 2.20 20.74
N GLY A 30 -22.59 1.12 19.96
CA GLY A 30 -22.16 -0.21 20.37
C GLY A 30 -23.26 -1.00 21.11
N SER A 31 -22.98 -2.27 21.36
CA SER A 31 -23.99 -3.19 21.88
C SER A 31 -24.06 -3.27 23.41
N GLY A 32 -22.92 -3.17 24.10
CA GLY A 32 -22.81 -3.49 25.53
C GLY A 32 -23.23 -2.37 26.49
N PHE A 33 -23.11 -1.09 26.09
CA PHE A 33 -23.33 0.05 26.97
C PHE A 33 -24.26 1.11 26.36
N HIS A 34 -25.20 0.68 25.51
CA HIS A 34 -26.20 1.59 24.92
C HIS A 34 -27.14 2.09 26.01
N ASP A 35 -27.33 3.41 26.09
CA ASP A 35 -28.26 4.03 27.05
C ASP A 35 -29.70 3.51 26.85
N PRO A 36 -30.33 2.86 27.85
CA PRO A 36 -31.73 2.43 27.75
C PRO A 36 -32.72 3.60 27.81
N ARG A 37 -32.28 4.79 28.25
CA ARG A 37 -33.11 6.01 28.33
C ARG A 37 -33.10 6.84 27.04
N SER A 38 -32.30 6.43 26.05
CA SER A 38 -32.22 7.15 24.78
C SER A 38 -33.54 7.09 24.02
N VAL A 39 -33.90 8.22 23.41
CA VAL A 39 -35.01 8.30 22.44
C VAL A 39 -34.66 7.58 21.12
N HIS A 40 -33.36 7.39 20.85
CA HIS A 40 -32.90 6.69 19.67
C HIS A 40 -32.88 5.19 19.91
N THR A 41 -33.63 4.45 19.09
CA THR A 41 -33.66 2.99 19.13
C THR A 41 -32.32 2.42 18.68
N LYS A 42 -31.79 1.48 19.48
CA LYS A 42 -30.59 0.72 19.12
C LYS A 42 -30.82 -0.07 17.82
N GLN A 43 -29.98 0.17 16.82
CA GLN A 43 -29.99 -0.58 15.57
C GLN A 43 -29.32 -1.97 15.74
N PRO A 44 -29.67 -2.97 14.91
CA PRO A 44 -29.03 -4.28 14.95
C PRO A 44 -27.53 -4.15 14.69
N ALA A 45 -26.73 -4.87 15.48
CA ALA A 45 -25.28 -4.94 15.31
C ALA A 45 -24.91 -6.28 14.71
N TYR A 46 -24.45 -6.28 13.46
CA TYR A 46 -23.95 -7.48 12.79
C TYR A 46 -22.45 -7.61 13.03
N SER A 47 -22.04 -8.70 13.66
CA SER A 47 -20.63 -9.10 13.64
C SER A 47 -20.33 -9.76 12.30
N PHE A 48 -19.22 -9.39 11.66
CA PHE A 48 -18.65 -10.27 10.65
C PHE A 48 -18.25 -11.58 11.34
N GLY A 49 -18.60 -12.71 10.72
CA GLY A 49 -18.27 -14.02 11.25
C GLY A 49 -16.77 -14.15 11.53
N LEU A 50 -16.43 -14.98 12.52
CA LEU A 50 -15.05 -15.36 12.80
C LEU A 50 -14.42 -15.84 11.49
N ARG A 51 -13.24 -15.31 11.13
CA ARG A 51 -12.45 -15.95 10.07
C ARG A 51 -12.07 -17.32 10.60
N HIS A 52 -12.65 -18.37 10.05
CA HIS A 52 -12.12 -19.72 10.26
C HIS A 52 -10.63 -19.66 9.90
N GLY A 53 -9.78 -20.11 10.83
CA GLY A 53 -8.33 -20.12 10.63
C GLY A 53 -8.03 -20.70 9.26
N LYS A 54 -7.25 -19.99 8.46
CA LYS A 54 -6.89 -20.47 7.13
C LYS A 54 -6.16 -21.80 7.32
N TYR A 55 -6.69 -22.89 6.76
CA TYR A 55 -6.04 -24.21 6.87
C TYR A 55 -4.65 -24.21 6.21
N LYS A 56 -4.46 -23.33 5.21
CA LYS A 56 -3.18 -23.00 4.58
C LYS A 56 -3.17 -21.53 4.17
N ASP A 57 -2.00 -20.90 4.21
CA ASP A 57 -1.80 -19.64 3.50
C ASP A 57 -1.72 -19.95 2.01
N ASP A 58 -2.72 -19.51 1.23
CA ASP A 58 -2.68 -19.51 -0.24
C ASP A 58 -1.70 -18.44 -0.77
N SER A 59 -0.53 -18.33 -0.14
CA SER A 59 0.58 -17.51 -0.58
C SER A 59 1.52 -18.40 -1.39
N SER A 60 1.13 -18.70 -2.63
CA SER A 60 2.12 -19.15 -3.62
C SER A 60 2.89 -17.93 -4.13
N PRO A 61 4.23 -17.99 -4.24
CA PRO A 61 5.05 -16.88 -4.72
C PRO A 61 4.82 -16.65 -6.22
N GLY A 62 3.77 -15.90 -6.58
CA GLY A 62 3.46 -15.55 -7.97
C GLY A 62 3.26 -16.76 -8.91
N PRO A 63 3.02 -16.51 -10.21
CA PRO A 63 2.93 -17.59 -11.19
C PRO A 63 4.27 -18.34 -11.30
N CYS A 64 4.22 -19.67 -11.34
CA CYS A 64 5.38 -20.56 -11.51
C CYS A 64 6.05 -20.46 -12.91
N TYR A 65 5.62 -19.51 -13.73
CA TYR A 65 6.17 -19.24 -15.05
C TYR A 65 6.17 -17.74 -15.32
N TYR A 66 7.23 -17.26 -15.97
CA TYR A 66 7.29 -15.89 -16.45
C TYR A 66 6.28 -15.73 -17.58
N PRO A 67 5.22 -14.90 -17.44
CA PRO A 67 4.35 -14.60 -18.55
C PRO A 67 5.19 -13.94 -19.66
N ASN A 68 4.92 -14.31 -20.90
CA ASN A 68 5.58 -13.68 -22.05
C ASN A 68 5.32 -12.16 -21.98
N SER A 69 6.38 -11.35 -21.98
CA SER A 69 6.31 -9.89 -21.84
C SER A 69 5.46 -9.21 -22.93
N LYS A 70 5.12 -9.92 -24.00
CA LYS A 70 4.28 -9.47 -25.11
C LYS A 70 2.78 -9.68 -24.90
N ILE A 71 2.37 -10.16 -23.72
CA ILE A 71 0.96 -10.35 -23.36
C ILE A 71 0.56 -9.23 -22.39
N LEU A 72 -0.28 -8.31 -22.86
CA LEU A 72 -0.86 -7.22 -22.10
C LEU A 72 -2.26 -7.62 -21.60
N ARG A 73 -2.86 -6.81 -20.72
CA ARG A 73 -4.21 -7.06 -20.16
C ARG A 73 -5.29 -7.25 -21.24
N ASN A 74 -5.11 -6.64 -22.40
CA ASN A 74 -6.03 -6.67 -23.54
C ASN A 74 -5.65 -7.70 -24.62
N GLY A 75 -4.62 -8.52 -24.40
CA GLY A 75 -4.16 -9.53 -25.36
C GLY A 75 -2.71 -9.33 -25.80
N LYS A 76 -2.34 -9.97 -26.91
CA LYS A 76 -0.98 -9.92 -27.45
C LYS A 76 -0.72 -8.54 -28.08
N ASP A 77 0.46 -8.00 -27.84
CA ASP A 77 0.89 -6.73 -28.44
C ASP A 77 0.74 -6.79 -29.96
N GLY A 78 -0.06 -5.89 -30.52
CA GLY A 78 -0.40 -5.81 -31.94
C GLY A 78 0.59 -4.99 -32.75
N THR A 79 1.64 -4.46 -32.13
CA THR A 79 2.67 -3.70 -32.82
C THR A 79 3.47 -4.60 -33.80
N PRO A 80 3.63 -4.19 -35.07
CA PRO A 80 4.41 -4.98 -36.02
C PRO A 80 5.88 -4.97 -35.61
N HIS A 81 6.48 -6.16 -35.48
CA HIS A 81 7.90 -6.30 -35.18
C HIS A 81 8.70 -6.45 -36.49
N TYR A 82 9.51 -5.44 -36.80
CA TYR A 82 10.45 -5.51 -37.90
C TYR A 82 11.81 -5.97 -37.38
N SER A 83 12.32 -7.10 -37.86
CA SER A 83 13.73 -7.42 -37.71
C SER A 83 14.52 -6.60 -38.73
N LEU A 84 15.50 -5.80 -38.29
CA LEU A 84 16.53 -5.30 -39.19
C LEU A 84 17.33 -6.51 -39.65
N TYR A 85 17.02 -7.03 -40.84
CA TYR A 85 17.77 -8.10 -41.47
C TYR A 85 19.25 -7.70 -41.50
N ALA A 86 20.15 -8.62 -41.13
CA ALA A 86 21.57 -8.35 -40.97
C ALA A 86 22.13 -7.59 -42.19
N ARG A 87 23.03 -6.63 -41.96
CA ARG A 87 23.74 -5.92 -43.04
C ARG A 87 24.26 -6.96 -44.02
N ARG A 88 24.02 -6.76 -45.33
CA ARG A 88 24.61 -7.59 -46.38
C ARG A 88 26.11 -7.66 -46.08
N GLY A 89 26.66 -8.87 -45.99
CA GLY A 89 28.09 -9.06 -45.72
C GLY A 89 28.93 -8.23 -46.69
N ASP A 90 30.05 -7.70 -46.22
CA ASP A 90 30.88 -6.77 -46.99
C ASP A 90 31.14 -7.31 -48.39
N LEU A 91 30.86 -6.49 -49.40
CA LEU A 91 31.18 -6.80 -50.79
C LEU A 91 32.70 -7.09 -50.84
N LYS A 92 33.05 -8.25 -51.39
CA LYS A 92 34.44 -8.74 -51.45
C LYS A 92 35.34 -7.62 -51.99
N GLY A 93 36.27 -7.15 -51.17
CA GLY A 93 37.18 -6.06 -51.53
C GLY A 93 37.91 -6.36 -52.84
N ASP A 94 38.02 -5.33 -53.69
CA ASP A 94 38.66 -5.44 -55.00
C ASP A 94 40.07 -6.00 -54.86
N ARG A 95 40.36 -7.08 -55.61
CA ARG A 95 41.67 -7.74 -55.66
C ARG A 95 42.65 -6.99 -56.56
N ASN A 96 42.65 -5.66 -56.53
CA ASN A 96 43.61 -4.89 -57.30
C ASN A 96 44.76 -4.43 -56.38
N PRO A 97 45.99 -4.92 -56.57
CA PRO A 97 47.13 -4.49 -55.77
C PRO A 97 47.58 -3.10 -56.24
N GLY A 98 46.94 -2.05 -55.72
CA GLY A 98 47.13 -0.68 -56.20
C GLY A 98 47.21 0.39 -55.11
N LYS A 99 48.41 0.55 -54.54
CA LYS A 99 49.04 1.75 -53.95
C LYS A 99 48.36 2.56 -52.82
N ASN A 100 48.97 2.36 -51.64
CA ASN A 100 49.53 3.37 -50.72
C ASN A 100 48.65 3.99 -49.64
N LYS A 101 48.90 3.47 -48.42
CA LYS A 101 48.80 4.14 -47.12
C LYS A 101 49.47 5.51 -47.17
N THR A 102 48.80 6.56 -46.71
CA THR A 102 49.46 7.78 -46.27
C THR A 102 49.32 7.90 -44.75
N ARG A 103 50.47 7.77 -44.09
CA ARG A 103 50.70 7.99 -42.67
C ARG A 103 50.88 9.49 -42.47
N GLN A 104 50.06 10.12 -41.65
CA GLN A 104 50.27 11.51 -41.22
C GLN A 104 51.56 11.63 -40.41
N LYS A 105 52.44 12.56 -40.79
CA LYS A 105 53.45 13.22 -39.94
C LYS A 105 53.77 14.61 -40.52
N GLU A 106 53.43 15.64 -39.73
CA GLU A 106 54.14 16.91 -39.41
C GLU A 106 55.12 17.44 -40.48
N GLU A 107 54.76 18.50 -41.23
CA GLU A 107 54.91 19.96 -40.96
C GLU A 107 56.21 20.57 -41.52
N TYR A 108 56.08 21.35 -42.61
CA TYR A 108 56.63 22.71 -42.82
C TYR A 108 55.98 23.35 -44.05
#